data_AF-A0A090F2M8-F1
#
_entry.id   AF-A0A090F2M8-F1
#
_cell.length_a   1.000
_cell.length_b   1.000
_cell.length_c   1.000
_cell.angle_alpha   90.00
_cell.angle_beta   90.00
_cell.angle_gamma   90.00
#
_symmetry.space_group_name_H-M   'P 1'
#
loop_
_entity.id
_entity.type
_entity.pdbx_description
1 polymer ?
#
loop_
_entity_poly.entity_id
_entity_poly.type
_entity_poly.pdbx_seq_one_letter_code
_entity_poly.pdbx_strand_id
1 'polypeptide(L)'
;MAADELDSLVFQMAVESVRALSIGFSEKAAAIAARSRGVLLFDVRVDGDAAVQRIAAIRYPSDRTGVLALDIQGVVIRHCIVGGIFSALTAPLENWTGMPLSMQAKINVDDHAALFLGALREAGHMPVS
;
A
#
# COMPACT_ATOMS: atom_id res chain seq x y z
N MET A 1 18.65 -3.63 -10.52
CA MET A 1 18.24 -3.48 -11.94
C MET A 1 17.39 -4.65 -12.39
N ALA A 2 17.93 -5.85 -12.66
CA ALA A 2 17.10 -6.98 -13.10
C ALA A 2 16.06 -7.43 -12.04
N ALA A 3 16.40 -7.40 -10.76
CA ALA A 3 15.49 -7.74 -9.67
C ALA A 3 14.37 -6.69 -9.50
N ASP A 4 14.70 -5.41 -9.56
CA ASP A 4 13.75 -4.30 -9.44
C ASP A 4 12.75 -4.26 -10.61
N GLU A 5 13.22 -4.55 -11.83
CA GLU A 5 12.40 -4.68 -13.03
C GLU A 5 11.46 -5.89 -12.93
N LEU A 6 11.98 -7.02 -12.45
CA LEU A 6 11.17 -8.21 -12.19
C LEU A 6 10.08 -7.90 -11.17
N ASP A 7 10.41 -7.34 -10.01
CA ASP A 7 9.44 -6.99 -8.95
C ASP A 7 8.36 -6.04 -9.47
N SER A 8 8.74 -5.06 -10.28
CA SER A 8 7.80 -4.14 -10.93
C SER A 8 6.86 -4.87 -11.89
N LEU A 9 7.37 -5.81 -12.68
CA LEU A 9 6.59 -6.62 -13.60
C LEU A 9 5.62 -7.56 -12.86
N VAL A 10 6.09 -8.29 -11.84
CA VAL A 10 5.22 -9.24 -11.11
C VAL A 10 4.12 -8.50 -10.33
N PHE A 11 4.44 -7.33 -9.77
CA PHE A 11 3.45 -6.47 -9.13
C PHE A 11 2.36 -6.02 -10.12
N GLN A 12 2.75 -5.48 -11.28
CA GLN A 12 1.83 -5.06 -12.34
C GLN A 12 0.90 -6.21 -12.77
N MET A 13 1.48 -7.38 -13.07
CA MET A 13 0.70 -8.56 -13.46
C MET A 13 -0.29 -9.00 -12.37
N ALA A 14 0.13 -8.97 -11.10
CA ALA A 14 -0.73 -9.32 -9.98
C ALA A 14 -1.89 -8.33 -9.80
N VAL A 15 -1.64 -7.02 -9.93
CA VAL A 15 -2.68 -5.98 -9.90
C VAL A 15 -3.72 -6.22 -10.99
N GLU A 16 -3.28 -6.43 -12.25
CA GLU A 16 -4.20 -6.70 -13.35
C GLU A 16 -5.03 -7.97 -13.13
N SER A 17 -4.42 -9.02 -12.58
CA SER A 17 -5.09 -10.29 -12.33
C SER A 17 -6.23 -10.22 -11.29
N VAL A 18 -6.24 -9.19 -10.42
CA VAL A 18 -7.28 -9.00 -9.40
C VAL A 18 -8.22 -7.84 -9.69
N ARG A 19 -7.91 -7.01 -10.69
CA ARG A 19 -8.65 -5.78 -11.02
C ARG A 19 -10.15 -6.06 -11.17
N ALA A 20 -10.49 -7.07 -11.96
CA ALA A 20 -11.87 -7.46 -12.27
C ALA A 20 -12.57 -8.31 -11.20
N LEU A 21 -11.86 -8.72 -10.14
CA LEU A 21 -12.46 -9.52 -9.07
C LEU A 21 -13.42 -8.65 -8.25
N SER A 22 -14.60 -9.17 -7.97
CA SER A 22 -15.61 -8.54 -7.11
C SER A 22 -15.35 -8.83 -5.62
N ILE A 23 -14.12 -8.54 -5.17
CA ILE A 23 -13.67 -8.68 -3.79
C ILE A 23 -13.25 -7.31 -3.23
N GLY A 24 -13.23 -7.17 -1.90
CA GLY A 24 -12.89 -5.94 -1.20
C GLY A 24 -11.41 -5.56 -1.34
N PHE A 25 -11.09 -4.32 -1.00
CA PHE A 25 -9.74 -3.77 -1.10
C PHE A 25 -8.68 -4.61 -0.36
N SER A 26 -8.96 -4.98 0.89
CA SER A 26 -8.07 -5.81 1.73
C SER A 26 -7.79 -7.16 1.08
N GLU A 27 -8.82 -7.79 0.51
CA GLU A 27 -8.72 -9.08 -0.18
C GLU A 27 -7.92 -8.94 -1.49
N LYS A 28 -8.11 -7.84 -2.23
CA LYS A 28 -7.28 -7.53 -3.40
C LYS A 28 -5.81 -7.34 -3.01
N ALA A 29 -5.52 -6.58 -1.95
CA ALA A 29 -4.15 -6.35 -1.48
C ALA A 29 -3.47 -7.66 -1.07
N ALA A 30 -4.16 -8.50 -0.30
CA ALA A 30 -3.67 -9.83 0.09
C ALA A 30 -3.45 -10.75 -1.13
N ALA A 31 -4.39 -10.75 -2.10
CA ALA A 31 -4.26 -11.53 -3.32
C ALA A 31 -3.10 -11.05 -4.20
N ILE A 32 -2.86 -9.73 -4.29
CA ILE A 32 -1.72 -9.18 -5.03
C ILE A 32 -0.41 -9.60 -4.37
N ALA A 33 -0.29 -9.49 -3.05
CA ALA A 33 0.89 -9.94 -2.32
C ALA A 33 1.18 -11.42 -2.59
N ALA A 34 0.18 -12.29 -2.44
CA ALA A 34 0.32 -13.72 -2.71
C ALA A 34 0.72 -14.02 -4.17
N ARG A 35 0.08 -13.38 -5.16
CA ARG A 35 0.33 -13.64 -6.59
C ARG A 35 1.66 -13.07 -7.09
N SER A 36 2.16 -12.02 -6.45
CA SER A 36 3.44 -11.39 -6.79
C SER A 36 4.61 -11.86 -5.91
N ARG A 37 4.38 -12.82 -5.00
CA ARG A 37 5.37 -13.29 -4.00
C ARG A 37 5.90 -12.16 -3.11
N GLY A 38 5.09 -11.13 -2.89
CA GLY A 38 5.37 -10.05 -1.95
C GLY A 38 4.82 -10.33 -0.55
N VAL A 39 5.23 -9.51 0.42
CA VAL A 39 4.73 -9.55 1.80
C VAL A 39 3.87 -8.31 2.04
N LEU A 40 2.58 -8.49 2.36
CA LEU A 40 1.71 -7.39 2.75
C LEU A 40 2.20 -6.82 4.08
N LEU A 41 2.57 -5.54 4.09
CA LEU A 41 3.08 -4.83 5.27
C LEU A 41 1.96 -4.27 6.13
N PHE A 42 0.99 -3.63 5.48
CA PHE A 42 -0.16 -3.03 6.13
C PHE A 42 -1.29 -2.81 5.12
N ASP A 43 -2.49 -2.63 5.66
CA ASP A 43 -3.68 -2.11 4.98
C ASP A 43 -4.44 -1.26 6.00
N VAL A 44 -4.38 0.06 5.83
CA VAL A 44 -4.91 1.04 6.79
C VAL A 44 -5.89 1.99 6.12
N ARG A 45 -6.78 2.57 6.93
CA ARG A 45 -7.58 3.72 6.52
C ARG A 45 -6.72 4.97 6.46
N VAL A 46 -7.14 5.90 5.61
CA VAL A 46 -6.61 7.25 5.56
C VAL A 46 -7.77 8.17 5.92
N ASP A 47 -7.79 8.63 7.17
CA ASP A 47 -8.85 9.49 7.67
C ASP A 47 -8.54 10.96 7.36
N GLY A 48 -9.55 11.70 6.89
CA GLY A 48 -9.43 13.14 6.59
C GLY A 48 -8.83 13.48 5.22
N ASP A 49 -8.48 12.50 4.39
CA ASP A 49 -7.97 12.73 3.04
C ASP A 49 -9.09 12.82 1.98
N ALA A 50 -9.01 13.81 1.09
CA ALA A 50 -10.07 14.07 0.10
C ALA A 50 -10.04 13.12 -1.11
N ALA A 51 -8.93 12.42 -1.34
CA ALA A 51 -8.72 11.64 -2.56
C ALA A 51 -8.59 10.13 -2.31
N VAL A 52 -8.09 9.73 -1.14
CA VAL A 52 -7.75 8.35 -0.77
C VAL A 52 -8.41 7.98 0.55
N GLN A 53 -9.11 6.86 0.62
CA GLN A 53 -9.71 6.37 1.87
C GLN A 53 -8.95 5.22 2.52
N ARG A 54 -8.13 4.50 1.75
CA ARG A 54 -7.31 3.37 2.24
C ARG A 54 -6.03 3.25 1.45
N ILE A 55 -4.98 2.80 2.13
CA ILE A 55 -3.68 2.53 1.54
C ILE A 55 -3.11 1.22 2.06
N ALA A 56 -2.48 0.45 1.18
CA ALA A 56 -1.79 -0.79 1.51
C ALA A 56 -0.41 -0.82 0.85
N ALA A 57 0.54 -1.51 1.49
CA ALA A 57 1.91 -1.65 1.01
C ALA A 57 2.36 -3.10 1.01
N ILE A 58 3.14 -3.48 0.00
CA ILE A 58 3.64 -4.84 -0.24
C ILE A 58 5.15 -4.76 -0.45
N ARG A 59 5.93 -5.43 0.39
CA ARG A 59 7.40 -5.49 0.27
C ARG A 59 7.83 -6.62 -0.66
N TYR A 60 8.84 -6.33 -1.46
CA TYR A 60 9.50 -7.28 -2.37
C TYR A 60 10.97 -7.52 -2.00
N PRO A 61 11.60 -8.60 -2.50
CA PRO A 61 12.98 -8.95 -2.16
C PRO A 61 14.02 -7.89 -2.54
N SER A 62 13.79 -7.07 -3.57
CA SER A 62 14.72 -6.00 -3.98
C SER A 62 14.57 -4.69 -3.19
N ASP A 63 13.94 -4.73 -2.00
CA ASP A 63 13.63 -3.55 -1.18
C ASP A 63 12.70 -2.54 -1.90
N ARG A 64 11.92 -3.05 -2.86
CA ARG A 64 10.85 -2.32 -3.53
C ARG A 64 9.55 -2.50 -2.76
N THR A 65 8.73 -1.46 -2.75
CA THR A 65 7.41 -1.47 -2.11
C THR A 65 6.33 -1.19 -3.14
N GLY A 66 5.48 -2.18 -3.41
CA GLY A 66 4.24 -1.97 -4.16
C GLY A 66 3.22 -1.27 -3.27
N VAL A 67 2.58 -0.22 -3.76
CA VAL A 67 1.58 0.56 -3.02
C VAL A 67 0.26 0.48 -3.75
N LEU A 68 -0.82 0.30 -2.99
CA LEU A 68 -2.20 0.33 -3.46
C LEU A 68 -2.94 1.41 -2.69
N ALA A 69 -3.68 2.27 -3.40
CA ALA A 69 -4.51 3.30 -2.80
C ALA A 69 -5.93 3.21 -3.34
N LEU A 70 -6.92 3.10 -2.45
CA LEU A 70 -8.33 3.14 -2.80
C LEU A 70 -8.80 4.58 -2.83
N ASP A 71 -9.40 4.99 -3.94
CA ASP A 71 -9.97 6.33 -4.05
C ASP A 71 -11.10 6.55 -3.03
N ILE A 72 -11.41 7.82 -2.74
CA ILE A 72 -12.43 8.18 -1.76
C ILE A 72 -13.83 7.60 -2.09
N GLN A 73 -14.11 7.31 -3.36
CA GLN A 73 -15.38 6.72 -3.80
C GLN A 73 -15.43 5.19 -3.61
N GLY A 74 -14.29 4.54 -3.36
CA GLY A 74 -14.22 3.10 -3.13
C GLY A 74 -14.29 2.27 -4.40
N VAL A 75 -14.03 2.89 -5.55
CA VAL A 75 -14.21 2.31 -6.88
C VAL A 75 -12.87 2.05 -7.56
N VAL A 76 -11.94 3.02 -7.47
CA VAL A 76 -10.68 2.98 -8.21
C VAL A 76 -9.53 2.64 -7.27
N ILE A 77 -8.77 1.59 -7.63
CA ILE A 77 -7.48 1.29 -7.00
C ILE A 77 -6.37 1.87 -7.86
N ARG A 78 -5.67 2.86 -7.31
CA ARG A 78 -4.42 3.39 -7.85
C ARG A 78 -3.27 2.56 -7.30
N HIS A 79 -2.20 2.45 -8.08
CA HIS A 79 -1.05 1.67 -7.67
C HIS A 79 0.24 2.25 -8.21
N CYS A 80 1.33 2.07 -7.46
CA CYS A 80 2.69 2.40 -7.88
C CYS A 80 3.67 1.42 -7.22
N ILE A 81 4.92 1.42 -7.67
CA ILE A 81 6.01 0.71 -7.00
C ILE A 81 7.13 1.70 -6.71
N VAL A 82 7.51 1.78 -5.44
CA VAL A 82 8.50 2.75 -4.94
C VAL A 82 9.74 2.03 -4.41
N GLY A 83 10.86 2.75 -4.31
CA GLY A 83 12.11 2.22 -3.76
C GLY A 83 12.18 2.28 -2.24
N GLY A 84 13.26 1.74 -1.68
CA GLY A 84 13.52 1.65 -0.24
C GLY A 84 13.57 2.98 0.52
N ILE A 85 13.62 4.13 -0.16
CA ILE A 85 13.55 5.46 0.49
C ILE A 85 12.24 5.66 1.29
N PHE A 86 11.17 4.94 0.92
CA PHE A 86 9.89 4.98 1.62
C PHE A 86 9.80 4.02 2.81
N SER A 87 10.81 3.16 3.03
CA SER A 87 10.81 2.15 4.10
C SER A 87 10.64 2.77 5.50
N ALA A 88 11.24 3.93 5.75
CA ALA A 88 11.12 4.64 7.01
C ALA A 88 9.68 5.11 7.28
N LEU A 89 8.91 5.40 6.23
CA LEU A 89 7.51 5.84 6.33
C LEU A 89 6.55 4.65 6.48
N THR A 90 6.94 3.46 5.99
CA THR A 90 6.12 2.24 6.11
C THR A 90 6.33 1.50 7.43
N ALA A 91 7.51 1.63 8.06
CA ALA A 91 7.83 0.90 9.29
C ALA A 91 6.85 1.14 10.45
N PRO A 92 6.38 2.37 10.75
CA PRO A 92 5.39 2.58 11.81
C PRO A 92 4.04 1.91 11.51
N LEU A 93 3.61 1.92 10.25
CA LEU A 93 2.36 1.32 9.76
C LEU A 93 2.40 -0.21 9.81
N GLU A 94 3.54 -0.79 9.43
CA GLU A 94 3.80 -2.23 9.53
C GLU A 94 3.83 -2.67 11.00
N ASN A 95 4.58 -1.94 11.84
CA ASN A 95 4.67 -2.24 13.27
C ASN A 95 3.29 -2.22 13.93
N TRP A 96 2.47 -1.21 13.63
CA TRP A 96 1.09 -1.12 14.12
C TRP A 96 0.24 -2.30 13.64
N THR A 97 0.33 -2.67 12.35
CA THR A 97 -0.41 -3.83 11.79
C THR A 97 -0.02 -5.15 12.45
N GLY A 98 1.23 -5.30 12.89
CA GLY A 98 1.72 -6.48 13.61
C GLY A 98 1.29 -6.55 15.09
N MET A 99 0.71 -5.49 15.66
CA MET A 99 0.28 -5.47 17.05
C MET A 99 -1.03 -6.27 17.26
N PRO A 100 -1.29 -6.78 18.48
CA PRO A 100 -2.61 -7.28 18.85
C PRO A 100 -3.69 -6.22 18.64
N LEU A 101 -4.90 -6.64 18.26
CA LEU A 101 -6.04 -5.74 18.00
C LEU A 101 -6.34 -4.79 19.18
N SER A 102 -6.12 -5.24 20.42
CA SER A 102 -6.31 -4.41 21.62
C SER A 102 -5.31 -3.26 21.74
N MET A 103 -4.12 -3.38 21.14
CA MET A 103 -3.14 -2.30 21.03
C MET A 103 -3.43 -1.42 19.82
N GLN A 104 -3.80 -2.01 18.66
CA GLN A 104 -4.18 -1.26 17.46
C GLN A 104 -5.31 -0.26 17.74
N ALA A 105 -6.30 -0.66 18.55
CA ALA A 105 -7.42 0.21 18.93
C ALA A 105 -7.03 1.40 19.82
N LYS A 106 -5.84 1.37 20.45
CA LYS A 106 -5.37 2.40 21.39
C LYS A 106 -4.34 3.33 20.78
N ILE A 107 -3.64 2.87 19.75
CA ILE A 107 -2.54 3.60 19.12
C ILE A 107 -3.06 4.14 17.79
N ASN A 108 -3.09 5.47 17.66
CA ASN A 108 -3.43 6.11 16.41
C ASN A 108 -2.24 6.04 15.43
N VAL A 109 -2.51 5.65 14.18
CA VAL A 109 -1.54 5.58 13.08
C VAL A 109 -1.85 6.53 11.92
N ASP A 110 -2.93 7.32 12.02
CA ASP A 110 -3.44 8.22 10.97
C ASP A 110 -2.38 9.21 10.51
N ASP A 111 -1.64 9.83 11.45
CA ASP A 111 -0.55 10.76 11.11
C ASP A 111 0.53 10.09 10.26
N HIS A 112 0.86 8.82 10.53
CA HIS A 112 1.84 8.08 9.74
C HIS A 112 1.28 7.71 8.35
N ALA A 113 -0.01 7.39 8.26
CA ALA A 113 -0.69 7.13 7.00
C ALA A 113 -0.72 8.39 6.12
N ALA A 114 -1.04 9.54 6.73
CA ALA A 114 -1.05 10.85 6.07
C ALA A 114 0.36 11.27 5.63
N LEU A 115 1.39 11.08 6.47
CA LEU A 115 2.78 11.36 6.12
C LEU A 115 3.26 10.49 4.95
N PHE A 116 2.95 9.20 4.97
CA PHE A 116 3.30 8.29 3.88
C PHE A 116 2.60 8.69 2.57
N LEU A 117 1.31 8.99 2.62
CA LEU A 117 0.55 9.44 1.46
C LEU A 117 1.05 10.79 0.92
N GLY A 118 1.40 11.73 1.81
CA GLY A 118 2.00 13.01 1.46
C GLY A 118 3.31 12.83 0.69
N ALA A 119 4.22 12.00 1.19
CA ALA A 119 5.48 11.70 0.50
C ALA A 119 5.26 11.06 -0.88
N LEU A 120 4.26 10.20 -1.03
CA LEU A 120 3.91 9.62 -2.34
C LEU A 120 3.41 10.69 -3.32
N ARG A 121 2.66 11.68 -2.85
CA ARG A 121 2.20 12.82 -3.68
C ARG A 121 3.35 13.72 -4.09
N GLU A 122 4.24 14.06 -3.17
CA GLU A 122 5.44 14.85 -3.46
C GLU A 122 6.32 14.18 -4.51
N ALA A 123 6.38 12.84 -4.50
CA ALA A 123 7.08 12.05 -5.50
C ALA A 123 6.28 11.82 -6.81
N GLY A 124 5.05 12.36 -6.92
CA GLY A 124 4.21 12.25 -8.12
C GLY A 124 3.56 10.87 -8.33
N HIS A 125 3.51 10.03 -7.30
CA HIS A 125 2.93 8.69 -7.38
C HIS A 125 1.42 8.64 -7.07
N MET A 126 0.87 9.69 -6.46
CA MET A 126 -0.52 9.77 -6.03
C MET A 126 -1.14 11.13 -6.38
N PRO A 127 -2.47 11.21 -6.59
CA PRO A 127 -3.13 12.48 -6.88
C PRO A 127 -3.02 13.44 -5.69
N VAL A 128 -2.79 14.71 -5.99
CA VAL A 128 -2.87 15.79 -5.00
C VAL A 128 -4.33 15.95 -4.57
N SER A 129 -4.54 16.13 -3.27
CA SER A 129 -5.85 16.44 -2.69
C SER A 129 -6.29 17.87 -3.00
#